data_AF-A0AAN8QD06-F1
#
_entry.id   AF-A0AAN8QD06-F1
#
_cell.length_a   1.000
_cell.length_b   1.000
_cell.length_c   1.000
_cell.angle_alpha   90.00
_cell.angle_beta   90.00
_cell.angle_gamma   90.00
#
_symmetry.space_group_name_H-M   'P 1'
#
loop_
_entity.id
_entity.type
_entity.pdbx_description
1 polymer ?
#
loop_
_entity_poly.entity_id
_entity_poly.type
_entity_poly.pdbx_seq_one_letter_code
_entity_poly.pdbx_strand_id
1 'polypeptide(L)'
;MPISEFALLVAGEKEKQPKFNSITSKTASSLKSSPTSSAPVPALAPKEIYPIAGVIDTNTDTCFSIRSAVARKMIESGTAQKLLEAQAATGGIIDISNKERYSVHNAAERGLIDSSQLQRLLNAQKAYTGVEDPMTRERLSVGEAVLKGWMPKETALRYMEVQHLTGGLVNPNNTDRVGIQEAIGAKMIDSTMMRELLAEYNYAKEIVDPTTNDKINYKQAMARCKTDPLSGLLMLPASSKVSDSSYTPTYNSHRFSSR
;
A
#
# COMPACT_ATOMS: atom_id res chain seq x y z
N MET A 1 13.36 -15.28 37.58
CA MET A 1 14.72 -15.05 38.11
C MET A 1 15.61 -16.19 37.60
N PRO A 2 16.73 -15.88 36.93
CA PRO A 2 17.57 -16.82 36.17
C PRO A 2 18.78 -17.34 36.98
N ILE A 3 19.39 -18.44 36.55
CA ILE A 3 20.70 -18.97 36.99
C ILE A 3 21.33 -19.60 35.73
N SER A 4 22.11 -18.89 34.90
CA SER A 4 23.53 -18.49 35.02
C SER A 4 24.48 -19.68 35.28
N GLU A 5 25.17 -20.07 34.20
CA GLU A 5 26.64 -20.07 34.14
C GLU A 5 27.40 -20.97 35.12
N PHE A 6 27.36 -22.29 34.87
CA PHE A 6 28.34 -23.24 35.41
C PHE A 6 28.58 -24.35 34.40
N ALA A 7 29.56 -24.17 33.52
CA ALA A 7 30.37 -25.27 32.92
C ALA A 7 31.32 -24.71 31.85
N LEU A 8 32.22 -23.82 32.26
CA LEU A 8 33.44 -23.51 31.51
C LEU A 8 34.60 -24.04 32.36
N LEU A 9 34.89 -25.34 32.24
CA LEU A 9 36.11 -25.92 32.81
C LEU A 9 36.48 -27.28 32.18
N VAL A 10 37.13 -27.26 31.02
CA VAL A 10 38.27 -28.16 30.75
C VAL A 10 39.33 -27.35 30.00
N ALA A 11 40.52 -27.34 30.59
CA ALA A 11 41.67 -26.48 30.30
C ALA A 11 42.47 -26.87 29.04
N GLY A 12 43.30 -25.94 28.55
CA GLY A 12 44.35 -26.22 27.57
C GLY A 12 44.97 -24.97 26.94
N GLU A 13 45.82 -24.26 27.69
CA GLU A 13 46.57 -23.05 27.32
C GLU A 13 47.50 -23.18 26.10
N LYS A 14 47.80 -22.04 25.43
CA LYS A 14 49.17 -21.49 25.33
C LYS A 14 49.21 -20.06 24.78
N GLU A 15 50.00 -19.24 25.47
CA GLU A 15 50.22 -17.79 25.33
C GLU A 15 50.88 -17.32 24.01
N LYS A 16 50.67 -16.03 23.67
CA LYS A 16 51.71 -14.97 23.67
C LYS A 16 51.14 -13.59 23.32
N GLN A 17 51.30 -12.61 24.21
CA GLN A 17 51.28 -11.16 23.92
C GLN A 17 52.68 -10.69 23.46
N PRO A 18 52.80 -9.47 22.91
CA PRO A 18 53.37 -8.41 23.74
C PRO A 18 52.64 -7.05 23.64
N LYS A 19 52.98 -6.20 24.62
CA LYS A 19 52.39 -4.92 25.01
C LYS A 19 53.17 -3.71 24.45
N PHE A 20 52.42 -2.63 24.25
CA PHE A 20 52.74 -1.19 24.48
C PHE A 20 53.76 -0.44 23.60
N ASN A 21 53.33 0.70 23.04
CA ASN A 21 53.76 2.03 23.51
C ASN A 21 52.93 3.18 22.88
N SER A 22 52.51 4.11 23.74
CA SER A 22 51.99 5.44 23.43
C SER A 22 53.13 6.45 23.32
N ILE A 23 53.06 7.45 22.43
CA ILE A 23 53.68 8.78 22.60
C ILE A 23 52.91 9.83 21.77
N THR A 24 52.61 10.94 22.44
CA THR A 24 52.02 12.23 22.03
C THR A 24 53.00 13.18 21.35
N SER A 25 52.52 14.00 20.40
CA SER A 25 52.87 15.43 20.19
C SER A 25 52.12 16.00 18.97
N LYS A 26 51.09 16.84 19.13
CA LYS A 26 51.09 18.32 19.19
C LYS A 26 51.51 19.07 17.91
N THR A 27 50.48 19.70 17.31
CA THR A 27 50.38 21.08 16.77
C THR A 27 51.24 21.56 15.58
N ALA A 28 50.55 21.97 14.51
CA ALA A 28 50.76 23.26 13.85
C ALA A 28 49.49 23.72 13.10
N SER A 29 49.16 25.00 13.30
CA SER A 29 48.05 25.78 12.76
C SER A 29 48.25 26.22 11.29
N SER A 30 47.16 26.39 10.52
CA SER A 30 46.75 27.68 9.93
C SER A 30 45.84 27.59 8.68
N LEU A 31 44.88 28.53 8.65
CA LEU A 31 44.26 29.24 7.51
C LEU A 31 43.08 28.62 6.72
N LYS A 32 41.89 29.15 7.05
CA LYS A 32 40.78 29.66 6.20
C LYS A 32 40.70 29.22 4.72
N SER A 33 39.56 28.59 4.39
CA SER A 33 38.74 28.96 3.21
C SER A 33 37.33 28.40 3.35
N SER A 34 36.32 29.25 3.23
CA SER A 34 34.91 28.86 3.07
C SER A 34 34.69 28.10 1.77
N PRO A 35 33.75 27.15 1.76
CA PRO A 35 32.82 27.11 0.65
C PRO A 35 31.37 27.02 1.14
N THR A 36 30.56 27.89 0.56
CA THR A 36 29.11 27.81 0.49
C THR A 36 28.73 26.44 -0.07
N SER A 37 28.42 25.48 0.80
CA SER A 37 27.82 24.21 0.39
C SER A 37 26.33 24.31 0.65
N SER A 38 25.59 24.53 -0.45
CA SER A 38 24.15 24.36 -0.51
C SER A 38 23.80 22.99 0.06
N ALA A 39 23.14 22.99 1.21
CA ALA A 39 22.52 21.77 1.73
C ALA A 39 21.61 21.19 0.63
N PRO A 40 21.66 19.88 0.36
CA PRO A 40 20.65 19.25 -0.47
C PRO A 40 19.32 19.46 0.25
N VAL A 41 18.40 20.16 -0.41
CA VAL A 41 16.99 20.13 -0.02
C VAL A 41 16.62 18.65 0.07
N PRO A 42 16.09 18.15 1.20
CA PRO A 42 15.61 16.78 1.26
C PRO A 42 14.63 16.62 0.10
N ALA A 43 14.95 15.72 -0.84
CA ALA A 43 14.03 15.34 -1.89
C ALA A 43 12.73 14.97 -1.19
N LEU A 44 11.70 15.80 -1.38
CA LEU A 44 10.39 15.64 -0.78
C LEU A 44 9.97 14.20 -1.06
N ALA A 45 9.95 13.35 -0.03
CA ALA A 45 9.59 11.95 -0.19
C ALA A 45 8.27 11.93 -0.99
N PRO A 46 8.18 11.15 -2.08
CA PRO A 46 7.00 11.17 -2.94
C PRO A 46 5.79 10.92 -2.06
N LYS A 47 4.88 11.89 -2.03
CA LYS A 47 3.67 11.83 -1.21
C LYS A 47 2.91 10.57 -1.62
N GLU A 48 2.88 9.57 -0.74
CA GLU A 48 2.21 8.29 -1.01
C GLU A 48 0.76 8.58 -1.42
N ILE A 49 0.42 8.31 -2.68
CA ILE A 49 -0.94 8.47 -3.18
C ILE A 49 -1.71 7.23 -2.75
N TYR A 50 -2.57 7.38 -1.75
CA TYR A 50 -3.41 6.29 -1.28
C TYR A 50 -4.41 5.86 -2.37
N PRO A 51 -4.70 4.56 -2.51
CA PRO A 51 -5.88 4.13 -3.25
C PRO A 51 -7.15 4.64 -2.55
N ILE A 52 -8.30 4.50 -3.21
CA ILE A 52 -9.60 4.84 -2.62
C ILE A 52 -9.80 3.96 -1.37
N ALA A 53 -9.80 4.58 -0.20
CA ALA A 53 -9.80 3.93 1.10
C ALA A 53 -11.21 3.54 1.57
N GLY A 54 -12.21 4.35 1.22
CA GLY A 54 -13.58 4.16 1.66
C GLY A 54 -14.55 5.12 0.98
N VAL A 55 -15.66 5.38 1.64
CA VAL A 55 -16.76 6.22 1.15
C VAL A 55 -17.01 7.36 2.13
N ILE A 56 -17.26 8.57 1.62
CA ILE A 56 -17.70 9.71 2.42
C ILE A 56 -19.15 10.05 2.09
N ASP A 57 -19.99 10.16 3.11
CA ASP A 57 -21.37 10.61 2.94
C ASP A 57 -21.39 12.13 2.69
N THR A 58 -21.85 12.53 1.52
CA THR A 58 -21.89 13.95 1.12
C THR A 58 -22.84 14.80 1.95
N ASN A 59 -23.77 14.20 2.68
CA ASN A 59 -24.73 14.94 3.51
C ASN A 59 -24.21 15.21 4.92
N THR A 60 -23.38 14.31 5.46
CA THR A 60 -22.94 14.33 6.86
C THR A 60 -21.44 14.48 7.03
N ASP A 61 -20.69 14.44 5.92
CA ASP A 61 -19.23 14.36 5.86
C ASP A 61 -18.63 13.20 6.69
N THR A 62 -19.45 12.18 6.98
CA THR A 62 -19.02 10.99 7.71
C THR A 62 -18.34 9.99 6.78
N CYS A 63 -17.22 9.44 7.25
CA CYS A 63 -16.43 8.46 6.52
C CYS A 63 -16.81 7.03 6.92
N PHE A 64 -16.97 6.16 5.94
CA PHE A 64 -17.30 4.75 6.11
C PHE A 64 -16.27 3.86 5.41
N SER A 65 -15.95 2.73 6.05
CA SER A 65 -15.20 1.66 5.38
C SER A 65 -16.01 1.10 4.21
N ILE A 66 -15.34 0.50 3.22
CA ILE A 66 -16.00 -0.05 2.03
C ILE A 66 -17.12 -1.03 2.41
N ARG A 67 -16.83 -1.95 3.35
CA ARG A 67 -17.83 -2.90 3.89
C ARG A 67 -19.01 -2.19 4.55
N SER A 68 -18.74 -1.17 5.38
CA SER A 68 -19.79 -0.39 6.06
C SER A 68 -20.68 0.38 5.07
N ALA A 69 -20.12 0.86 3.97
CA ALA A 69 -20.84 1.54 2.90
C ALA A 69 -21.74 0.59 2.10
N VAL A 70 -21.28 -0.63 1.82
CA VAL A 70 -22.11 -1.70 1.21
C VAL A 70 -23.29 -2.04 2.12
N ALA A 71 -23.05 -2.24 3.42
CA ALA A 71 -24.10 -2.56 4.39
C ALA A 71 -25.19 -1.47 4.45
N ARG A 72 -24.81 -0.21 4.22
CA ARG A 72 -25.71 0.97 4.15
C ARG A 72 -26.28 1.22 2.76
N LYS A 73 -26.01 0.36 1.78
CA LYS A 73 -26.44 0.49 0.37
C LYS A 73 -26.01 1.82 -0.27
N MET A 74 -24.89 2.38 0.17
CA MET A 74 -24.31 3.58 -0.42
C MET A 74 -23.57 3.27 -1.72
N ILE A 75 -23.01 2.07 -1.84
CA ILE A 75 -22.32 1.56 -3.02
C ILE A 75 -22.74 0.12 -3.30
N GLU A 76 -22.68 -0.29 -4.56
CA GLU A 76 -22.96 -1.67 -4.96
C GLU A 76 -21.81 -2.62 -4.61
N SER A 77 -22.12 -3.89 -4.36
CA SER A 77 -21.12 -4.93 -4.05
C SER A 77 -20.07 -5.10 -5.16
N GLY A 78 -20.45 -4.87 -6.41
CA GLY A 78 -19.53 -4.89 -7.56
C GLY A 78 -18.46 -3.80 -7.46
N THR A 79 -18.87 -2.55 -7.24
CA THR A 79 -17.96 -1.42 -7.00
C THR A 79 -17.08 -1.67 -5.77
N ALA A 80 -17.67 -2.10 -4.66
CA ALA A 80 -16.95 -2.39 -3.43
C ALA A 80 -15.84 -3.44 -3.63
N GLN A 81 -16.13 -4.49 -4.39
CA GLN A 81 -15.14 -5.51 -4.73
C GLN A 81 -13.94 -4.92 -5.49
N LYS A 82 -14.17 -4.02 -6.45
CA LYS A 82 -13.11 -3.38 -7.24
C LYS A 82 -12.24 -2.45 -6.38
N LEU A 83 -12.85 -1.71 -5.47
CA LEU A 83 -12.12 -0.85 -4.54
C LEU A 83 -11.24 -1.66 -3.58
N LEU A 84 -11.75 -2.79 -3.05
CA LEU A 84 -10.97 -3.67 -2.18
C LEU A 84 -9.84 -4.39 -2.92
N GLU A 85 -10.07 -4.82 -4.16
CA GLU A 85 -9.02 -5.40 -5.02
C GLU A 85 -7.90 -4.38 -5.28
N ALA A 86 -8.25 -3.12 -5.54
CA ALA A 86 -7.29 -2.04 -5.72
C ALA A 86 -6.45 -1.80 -4.45
N GLN A 87 -7.05 -1.84 -3.26
CA GLN A 87 -6.32 -1.76 -1.99
C GLN A 87 -5.38 -2.95 -1.80
N ALA A 88 -5.87 -4.17 -2.00
CA ALA A 88 -5.07 -5.39 -1.88
C ALA A 88 -3.87 -5.39 -2.84
N ALA A 89 -4.06 -4.94 -4.08
CA ALA A 89 -3.02 -4.85 -5.10
C ALA A 89 -1.98 -3.74 -4.85
N THR A 90 -2.20 -2.86 -3.87
CA THR A 90 -1.32 -1.71 -3.56
C THR A 90 -0.78 -1.70 -2.13
N GLY A 91 -0.94 -2.79 -1.37
CA GLY A 91 -0.32 -2.92 -0.05
C GLY A 91 -1.17 -3.61 1.01
N GLY A 92 -2.47 -3.79 0.76
CA GLY A 92 -3.39 -4.40 1.71
C GLY A 92 -4.64 -3.57 1.92
N ILE A 93 -5.59 -4.14 2.66
CA ILE A 93 -6.88 -3.53 2.97
C ILE A 93 -6.68 -2.42 4.00
N ILE A 94 -7.22 -1.23 3.72
CA ILE A 94 -7.06 -0.06 4.57
C ILE A 94 -8.13 -0.05 5.65
N ASP A 95 -7.72 0.10 6.90
CA ASP A 95 -8.60 0.50 7.99
C ASP A 95 -8.57 2.02 8.13
N ILE A 96 -9.71 2.66 7.85
CA ILE A 96 -9.84 4.11 7.87
C ILE A 96 -9.73 4.69 9.29
N SER A 97 -9.90 3.88 10.34
CA SER A 97 -9.90 4.35 11.73
C SER A 97 -8.50 4.66 12.25
N ASN A 98 -7.49 3.93 11.77
CA ASN A 98 -6.10 4.05 12.19
C ASN A 98 -5.12 4.26 11.03
N LYS A 99 -5.62 4.29 9.78
CA LYS A 99 -4.84 4.47 8.54
C LYS A 99 -3.87 3.31 8.24
N GLU A 100 -3.99 2.19 8.94
CA GLU A 100 -3.12 1.03 8.71
C GLU A 100 -3.62 0.18 7.54
N ARG A 101 -2.68 -0.49 6.89
CA ARG A 101 -2.95 -1.50 5.87
C ARG A 101 -2.77 -2.88 6.49
N TYR A 102 -3.75 -3.74 6.29
CA TYR A 102 -3.70 -5.13 6.74
C TYR A 102 -3.63 -6.07 5.54
N SER A 103 -2.93 -7.20 5.74
CA SER A 103 -3.07 -8.34 4.83
C SER A 103 -4.55 -8.72 4.73
N VAL A 104 -4.95 -9.28 3.59
CA VAL A 104 -6.34 -9.71 3.36
C VAL A 104 -6.80 -10.70 4.43
N HIS A 105 -5.91 -11.56 4.93
CA HIS A 105 -6.22 -12.46 6.04
C HIS A 105 -6.52 -11.69 7.34
N ASN A 106 -5.62 -10.80 7.75
CA ASN A 106 -5.78 -10.00 8.96
C ASN A 106 -7.00 -9.07 8.88
N ALA A 107 -7.33 -8.59 7.67
CA ALA A 107 -8.50 -7.78 7.40
C ALA A 107 -9.80 -8.57 7.55
N ALA A 108 -9.82 -9.86 7.17
CA ALA A 108 -10.96 -10.74 7.39
C ALA A 108 -11.20 -10.99 8.89
N GLU A 109 -10.14 -11.26 9.66
CA GLU A 109 -10.24 -11.44 11.12
C GLU A 109 -10.77 -10.20 11.85
N ARG A 110 -10.42 -9.01 11.35
CA ARG A 110 -10.89 -7.71 11.85
C ARG A 110 -12.29 -7.35 11.34
N GLY A 111 -12.88 -8.15 10.45
CA GLY A 111 -14.18 -7.86 9.85
C GLY A 111 -14.19 -6.65 8.92
N LEU A 112 -13.04 -6.26 8.34
CA LEU A 112 -12.96 -5.17 7.35
C LEU A 112 -13.48 -5.60 5.97
N ILE A 113 -13.49 -6.90 5.70
CA ILE A 113 -14.00 -7.53 4.47
C ILE A 113 -14.96 -8.66 4.80
N ASP A 114 -15.77 -9.08 3.83
CA ASP A 114 -16.63 -10.26 3.96
C ASP A 114 -15.91 -11.55 3.58
N SER A 115 -16.27 -12.66 4.21
CA SER A 115 -15.65 -13.98 3.95
C SER A 115 -15.82 -14.43 2.50
N SER A 116 -16.90 -14.03 1.84
CA SER A 116 -17.17 -14.30 0.42
C SER A 116 -16.15 -13.63 -0.52
N GLN A 117 -15.48 -12.56 -0.08
CA GLN A 117 -14.51 -11.81 -0.87
C GLN A 117 -13.08 -12.34 -0.70
N LEU A 118 -12.82 -13.13 0.35
CA LEU A 118 -11.50 -13.54 0.80
C LEU A 118 -10.63 -14.11 -0.33
N GLN A 119 -11.12 -15.13 -1.04
CA GLN A 119 -10.33 -15.78 -2.10
C GLN A 119 -10.00 -14.84 -3.26
N ARG A 120 -10.95 -13.98 -3.64
CA ARG A 120 -10.73 -13.01 -4.73
C ARG A 120 -9.71 -11.94 -4.32
N LEU A 121 -9.78 -11.48 -3.07
CA LEU A 121 -8.84 -10.50 -2.53
C LEU A 121 -7.45 -11.09 -2.29
N LEU A 122 -7.32 -12.36 -1.90
CA LEU A 122 -6.02 -13.04 -1.82
C LEU A 122 -5.35 -13.13 -3.19
N ASN A 123 -6.11 -13.34 -4.26
CA ASN A 123 -5.58 -13.30 -5.63
C ASN A 123 -5.13 -11.89 -6.02
N ALA A 124 -5.87 -10.85 -5.64
CA ALA A 124 -5.45 -9.46 -5.85
C ALA A 124 -4.20 -9.10 -5.03
N GLN A 125 -4.09 -9.59 -3.79
CA GLN A 125 -2.93 -9.34 -2.92
C GLN A 125 -1.61 -9.84 -3.53
N LYS A 126 -1.64 -10.90 -4.34
CA LYS A 126 -0.46 -11.38 -5.08
C LYS A 126 0.15 -10.31 -5.99
N ALA A 127 -0.65 -9.33 -6.43
CA ALA A 127 -0.13 -8.21 -7.19
C ALA A 127 0.82 -7.31 -6.38
N TYR A 128 0.69 -7.32 -5.05
CA TYR A 128 1.59 -6.61 -4.14
C TYR A 128 2.68 -7.52 -3.58
N THR A 129 2.33 -8.73 -3.12
CA THR A 129 3.29 -9.64 -2.47
C THR A 129 4.15 -10.45 -3.44
N GLY A 130 3.80 -10.42 -4.72
CA GLY A 130 4.42 -11.21 -5.78
C GLY A 130 3.68 -12.51 -6.08
N VAL A 131 3.84 -12.98 -7.31
CA VAL A 131 3.40 -14.28 -7.79
C VAL A 131 4.59 -15.22 -7.78
N GLU A 132 4.49 -16.34 -7.07
CA GLU A 132 5.56 -17.32 -7.03
C GLU A 132 5.59 -18.16 -8.32
N ASP A 133 6.76 -18.22 -8.95
CA ASP A 133 7.04 -19.15 -10.04
C ASP A 133 7.21 -20.57 -9.46
N PRO A 134 6.34 -21.54 -9.80
CA PRO A 134 6.43 -22.89 -9.23
C PRO A 134 7.71 -23.64 -9.65
N MET A 135 8.35 -23.22 -10.75
CA MET A 135 9.57 -23.87 -11.25
C MET A 135 10.82 -23.31 -10.59
N THR A 136 10.91 -21.98 -10.46
CA THR A 136 12.13 -21.31 -9.95
C THR A 136 12.02 -20.86 -8.51
N ARG A 137 10.82 -20.86 -7.91
CA ARG A 137 10.49 -20.29 -6.60
C ARG A 137 10.74 -18.78 -6.50
N GLU A 138 10.95 -18.13 -7.64
CA GLU A 138 11.13 -16.69 -7.74
C GLU A 138 9.81 -15.97 -7.48
N ARG A 139 9.87 -14.82 -6.80
CA ARG A 139 8.72 -13.91 -6.67
C ARG A 139 8.70 -12.94 -7.84
N LEU A 140 7.69 -13.08 -8.67
CA LEU A 140 7.48 -12.30 -9.88
C LEU A 140 6.55 -11.12 -9.57
N SER A 141 6.88 -9.96 -10.15
CA SER A 141 5.94 -8.86 -10.28
C SER A 141 4.75 -9.27 -11.15
N VAL A 142 3.68 -8.46 -11.11
CA VAL A 142 2.48 -8.70 -11.93
C VAL A 142 2.82 -8.80 -13.42
N GLY A 143 3.71 -7.95 -13.91
CA GLY A 143 4.10 -7.94 -15.31
C GLY A 143 4.89 -9.18 -15.72
N GLU A 144 5.88 -9.57 -14.91
CA GLU A 144 6.67 -10.78 -15.12
C GLU A 144 5.80 -12.04 -15.07
N ALA A 145 4.82 -12.07 -14.18
CA ALA A 145 3.85 -13.15 -14.10
C ALA A 145 3.02 -13.28 -15.40
N VAL A 146 2.66 -12.16 -16.06
CA VAL A 146 2.03 -12.21 -17.39
C VAL A 146 2.98 -12.75 -18.44
N LEU A 147 4.22 -12.25 -18.48
CA LEU A 147 5.22 -12.66 -19.47
C LEU A 147 5.55 -14.16 -19.38
N LYS A 148 5.50 -14.73 -18.17
CA LYS A 148 5.68 -16.17 -17.93
C LYS A 148 4.37 -16.98 -17.96
N GLY A 149 3.21 -16.34 -18.19
CA GLY A 149 1.92 -17.02 -18.30
C GLY A 149 1.28 -17.44 -16.97
N TRP A 150 1.77 -16.96 -15.84
CA TRP A 150 1.24 -17.22 -14.49
C TRP A 150 0.03 -16.34 -14.12
N MET A 151 -0.23 -15.26 -14.86
CA MET A 151 -1.39 -14.39 -14.65
C MET A 151 -2.03 -13.97 -15.98
N PRO A 152 -3.38 -13.97 -16.09
CA PRO A 152 -4.06 -13.42 -17.25
C PRO A 152 -3.78 -11.92 -17.42
N LYS A 153 -3.38 -11.52 -18.63
CA LYS A 153 -3.00 -10.14 -18.97
C LYS A 153 -4.05 -9.10 -18.58
N GLU A 154 -5.33 -9.37 -18.85
CA GLU A 154 -6.45 -8.46 -18.54
C GLU A 154 -6.57 -8.15 -17.04
N THR A 155 -6.36 -9.17 -16.19
CA THR A 155 -6.41 -8.99 -14.73
C THR A 155 -5.17 -8.26 -14.22
N ALA A 156 -4.00 -8.63 -14.75
CA ALA A 156 -2.74 -7.99 -14.44
C ALA A 156 -2.72 -6.50 -14.78
N LEU A 157 -3.22 -6.11 -15.95
CA LEU A 157 -3.32 -4.70 -16.37
C LEU A 157 -4.11 -3.88 -15.37
N ARG A 158 -5.27 -4.36 -14.90
CA ARG A 158 -6.07 -3.65 -13.90
C ARG A 158 -5.32 -3.41 -12.60
N TYR A 159 -4.56 -4.39 -12.11
CA TYR A 159 -3.75 -4.20 -10.91
C TYR A 159 -2.61 -3.21 -11.14
N MET A 160 -1.91 -3.32 -12.27
CA MET A 160 -0.84 -2.39 -12.64
C MET A 160 -1.34 -0.98 -12.90
N GLU A 161 -2.55 -0.79 -13.43
CA GLU A 161 -3.21 0.52 -13.59
C GLU A 161 -3.35 1.21 -12.22
N VAL A 162 -3.89 0.50 -11.23
CA VAL A 162 -4.04 1.03 -9.86
C VAL A 162 -2.67 1.33 -9.25
N GLN A 163 -1.69 0.43 -9.42
CA GLN A 163 -0.32 0.64 -8.93
C GLN A 163 0.30 1.89 -9.56
N HIS A 164 0.19 2.03 -10.89
CA HIS A 164 0.68 3.19 -11.63
C HIS A 164 0.05 4.50 -11.13
N LEU A 165 -1.28 4.53 -10.97
CA LEU A 165 -2.01 5.69 -10.46
C LEU A 165 -1.68 6.04 -9.00
N THR A 166 -1.13 5.10 -8.23
CA THR A 166 -0.76 5.25 -6.82
C THR A 166 0.75 5.35 -6.58
N GLY A 167 1.53 5.67 -7.63
CA GLY A 167 2.94 6.03 -7.52
C GLY A 167 3.92 5.13 -8.28
N GLY A 168 3.46 4.07 -8.95
CA GLY A 168 4.30 3.21 -9.77
C GLY A 168 4.03 1.72 -9.57
N LEU A 169 4.59 0.90 -10.45
CA LEU A 169 4.44 -0.55 -10.41
C LEU A 169 5.13 -1.13 -9.18
N VAL A 170 4.55 -2.20 -8.62
CA VAL A 170 5.13 -2.88 -7.46
C VAL A 170 6.18 -3.87 -7.93
N ASN A 171 7.39 -3.73 -7.40
CA ASN A 171 8.36 -4.82 -7.39
C ASN A 171 8.15 -5.63 -6.11
N PRO A 172 7.90 -6.94 -6.12
CA PRO A 172 7.68 -7.69 -4.88
C PRO A 172 8.98 -7.99 -4.11
N ASN A 173 10.14 -7.81 -4.74
CA ASN A 173 11.46 -8.07 -4.13
C ASN A 173 12.05 -6.84 -3.43
N ASN A 174 11.48 -5.65 -3.67
CA ASN A 174 11.84 -4.41 -3.00
C ASN A 174 10.55 -3.66 -2.61
N THR A 175 10.50 -2.99 -1.47
CA THR A 175 9.30 -2.24 -1.06
C THR A 175 9.01 -1.00 -1.92
N ASP A 176 9.89 -0.68 -2.87
CA ASP A 176 9.83 0.52 -3.68
C ASP A 176 8.87 0.41 -4.89
N ARG A 177 8.35 1.57 -5.30
CA ARG A 177 7.56 1.73 -6.52
C ARG A 177 8.46 2.00 -7.71
N VAL A 178 8.21 1.33 -8.83
CA VAL A 178 8.99 1.45 -10.07
C VAL A 178 8.20 2.21 -11.13
N GLY A 179 8.83 3.22 -11.74
CA GLY A 179 8.21 3.98 -12.84
C GLY A 179 8.05 3.13 -14.10
N ILE A 180 7.11 3.46 -15.00
CA ILE A 180 6.84 2.66 -16.21
C ILE A 180 8.10 2.47 -17.09
N GLN A 181 8.89 3.53 -17.29
CA GLN A 181 10.11 3.45 -18.12
C GLN A 181 11.18 2.56 -17.49
N GLU A 182 11.34 2.67 -16.18
CA GLU A 182 12.27 1.84 -15.41
C GLU A 182 11.82 0.37 -15.42
N ALA A 183 10.52 0.12 -15.29
CA ALA A 183 9.94 -1.22 -15.34
C ALA A 183 10.19 -1.92 -16.69
N ILE A 184 10.19 -1.20 -17.81
CA ILE A 184 10.59 -1.75 -19.12
C ILE A 184 12.08 -2.07 -19.15
N GLY A 185 12.93 -1.14 -18.66
CA GLY A 185 14.37 -1.35 -18.60
C GLY A 185 14.76 -2.55 -17.74
N ALA A 186 14.03 -2.75 -16.64
CA ALA A 186 14.15 -3.90 -15.74
C ALA A 186 13.45 -5.17 -16.25
N LYS A 187 12.79 -5.12 -17.42
CA LYS A 187 12.01 -6.22 -18.02
C LYS A 187 10.86 -6.73 -17.14
N MET A 188 10.37 -5.90 -16.23
CA MET A 188 9.18 -6.20 -15.43
C MET A 188 7.92 -6.22 -16.28
N ILE A 189 7.88 -5.41 -17.35
CA ILE A 189 6.79 -5.35 -18.33
C ILE A 189 7.37 -5.26 -19.74
N ASP A 190 6.55 -5.59 -20.76
CA ASP A 190 6.90 -5.38 -22.16
C ASP A 190 6.35 -4.06 -22.72
N SER A 191 6.75 -3.72 -23.96
CA SER A 191 6.30 -2.51 -24.66
C SER A 191 4.80 -2.52 -24.96
N THR A 192 4.15 -3.69 -24.98
CA THR A 192 2.71 -3.81 -25.20
C THR A 192 1.96 -3.36 -23.96
N MET A 193 2.33 -3.89 -22.80
CA MET A 193 1.76 -3.55 -21.50
C MET A 193 2.02 -2.09 -21.15
N MET A 194 3.21 -1.56 -21.45
CA MET A 194 3.49 -0.12 -21.32
C MET A 194 2.45 0.72 -22.06
N ARG A 195 2.21 0.41 -23.34
CA ARG A 195 1.30 1.20 -24.18
C ARG A 195 -0.12 1.16 -23.65
N GLU A 196 -0.56 0.00 -23.18
CA GLU A 196 -1.89 -0.17 -22.57
C GLU A 196 -2.01 0.60 -21.25
N LEU A 197 -0.99 0.56 -20.40
CA LEU A 197 -0.96 1.33 -19.15
C LEU A 197 -0.97 2.85 -19.39
N LEU A 198 -0.35 3.32 -20.48
CA LEU A 198 -0.36 4.75 -20.84
C LEU A 198 -1.62 5.17 -21.61
N ALA A 199 -2.36 4.22 -22.19
CA ALA A 199 -3.57 4.48 -22.96
C ALA A 199 -4.80 4.58 -22.04
N GLU A 200 -4.89 5.66 -21.25
CA GLU A 200 -5.93 5.85 -20.23
C GLU A 200 -7.38 5.77 -20.75
N TYR A 201 -7.59 6.04 -22.04
CA TYR A 201 -8.90 5.94 -22.69
C TYR A 201 -9.41 4.49 -22.80
N ASN A 202 -8.50 3.50 -22.70
CA ASN A 202 -8.81 2.07 -22.72
C ASN A 202 -9.02 1.47 -21.33
N TYR A 203 -8.82 2.24 -20.25
CA TYR A 203 -8.99 1.72 -18.89
C TYR A 203 -10.41 1.19 -18.68
N ALA A 204 -10.49 0.02 -18.05
CA ALA A 204 -11.75 -0.68 -17.86
C ALA A 204 -12.70 0.12 -16.95
N LYS A 205 -13.95 0.29 -17.40
CA LYS A 205 -15.01 0.99 -16.66
C LYS A 205 -15.80 0.03 -15.78
N GLU A 206 -15.19 -0.40 -14.68
CA GLU A 206 -15.74 -1.43 -13.78
C GLU A 206 -16.32 -0.89 -12.47
N ILE A 207 -16.25 0.42 -12.23
CA ILE A 207 -16.81 1.07 -11.06
C ILE A 207 -18.09 1.79 -11.45
N VAL A 208 -19.15 1.63 -10.67
CA VAL A 208 -20.36 2.45 -10.76
C VAL A 208 -20.21 3.64 -9.83
N ASP A 209 -20.29 4.87 -10.37
CA ASP A 209 -20.29 6.11 -9.60
C ASP A 209 -21.55 6.16 -8.72
N PRO A 210 -21.45 6.22 -7.38
CA PRO A 210 -22.62 6.26 -6.49
C PRO A 210 -23.50 7.50 -6.68
N THR A 211 -22.95 8.55 -7.27
CA THR A 211 -23.61 9.85 -7.44
C THR A 211 -24.36 9.94 -8.76
N THR A 212 -23.72 9.52 -9.86
CA THR A 212 -24.29 9.63 -11.21
C THR A 212 -24.85 8.32 -11.76
N ASN A 213 -24.52 7.19 -11.12
CA ASN A 213 -24.82 5.84 -11.58
C ASN A 213 -24.15 5.44 -12.91
N ASP A 214 -23.15 6.20 -13.35
CA ASP A 214 -22.38 5.89 -14.56
C ASP A 214 -21.28 4.87 -14.28
N LYS A 215 -20.98 4.04 -15.29
CA LYS A 215 -19.78 3.19 -15.28
C LYS A 215 -18.55 4.02 -15.62
N ILE A 216 -17.61 4.06 -14.68
CA ILE A 216 -16.35 4.82 -14.76
C ILE A 216 -15.15 3.93 -14.49
N ASN A 217 -13.97 4.36 -14.95
CA ASN A 217 -12.72 3.67 -14.64
C ASN A 217 -12.12 4.13 -13.30
N TYR A 218 -11.10 3.42 -12.81
CA TYR A 218 -10.51 3.71 -11.50
C TYR A 218 -9.88 5.11 -11.41
N LYS A 219 -9.20 5.57 -12.47
CA LYS A 219 -8.66 6.93 -12.54
C LYS A 219 -9.76 8.00 -12.38
N GLN A 220 -10.86 7.82 -13.10
CA GLN A 220 -12.03 8.69 -13.01
C GLN A 220 -12.69 8.66 -11.63
N ALA A 221 -12.68 7.52 -10.94
CA ALA A 221 -13.17 7.41 -9.57
C ALA A 221 -12.25 8.16 -8.60
N MET A 222 -10.93 8.02 -8.72
CA MET A 222 -9.96 8.76 -7.91
C MET A 222 -10.12 10.28 -8.06
N ALA A 223 -10.33 10.76 -9.29
CA ALA A 223 -10.52 12.19 -9.57
C ALA A 223 -11.80 12.78 -8.93
N ARG A 224 -12.81 11.94 -8.64
CA ARG A 224 -14.04 12.34 -7.95
C ARG A 224 -13.94 12.24 -6.43
N CYS A 225 -12.92 11.56 -5.92
CA CYS A 225 -12.77 11.35 -4.50
C CYS A 225 -12.47 12.66 -3.76
N LYS A 226 -12.98 12.74 -2.52
CA LYS A 226 -12.60 13.77 -1.57
C LYS A 226 -11.55 13.21 -0.61
N THR A 227 -10.72 14.09 -0.06
CA THR A 227 -9.80 13.69 1.00
C THR A 227 -10.53 13.79 2.33
N ASP A 228 -10.48 12.74 3.15
CA ASP A 228 -10.95 12.79 4.54
C ASP A 228 -10.13 13.84 5.30
N PRO A 229 -10.75 14.89 5.87
CA PRO A 229 -10.06 15.93 6.61
C PRO A 229 -9.24 15.41 7.79
N LEU A 230 -9.62 14.27 8.38
CA LEU A 230 -8.96 13.72 9.57
C LEU A 230 -7.78 12.81 9.20
N SER A 231 -8.01 11.78 8.38
CA SER A 231 -6.96 10.80 8.04
C SER A 231 -6.10 11.19 6.84
N GLY A 232 -6.60 12.09 5.99
CA GLY A 232 -6.00 12.40 4.68
C GLY A 232 -6.19 11.29 3.64
N LEU A 233 -7.06 10.31 3.90
CA LEU A 233 -7.34 9.21 2.97
C LEU A 233 -8.29 9.63 1.86
N LEU A 234 -8.20 8.94 0.72
CA LEU A 234 -9.02 9.21 -0.46
C LEU A 234 -10.37 8.50 -0.35
N MET A 235 -11.47 9.24 -0.36
CA MET A 235 -12.82 8.73 -0.08
C MET A 235 -13.77 9.00 -1.25
N LEU A 236 -14.44 7.96 -1.73
CA LEU A 236 -15.43 8.06 -2.80
C LEU A 236 -16.71 8.73 -2.27
N PRO A 237 -17.22 9.81 -2.89
CA PRO A 237 -18.45 10.43 -2.43
C PRO A 237 -19.65 9.55 -2.74
N ALA A 238 -20.56 9.43 -1.80
CA ALA A 238 -21.88 8.84 -2.01
C ALA A 238 -22.88 9.52 -1.07
N SER A 239 -24.17 9.39 -1.37
CA SER A 239 -25.24 9.91 -0.52
C SER A 239 -25.96 8.73 0.13
N SER A 240 -26.07 8.74 1.46
CA SER A 240 -26.94 7.77 2.14
C SER A 240 -28.40 8.07 1.75
N LYS A 241 -29.11 7.07 1.22
CA LYS A 241 -30.56 7.22 1.06
C LYS A 241 -31.15 7.27 2.46
N VAL A 242 -31.72 8.41 2.84
CA VAL A 242 -32.54 8.54 4.05
C VAL A 242 -33.70 7.56 3.88
N SER A 243 -33.55 6.37 4.46
CA SER A 243 -34.61 5.38 4.56
C SER A 243 -34.93 5.28 6.05
N ASP A 244 -36.20 5.49 6.36
CA ASP A 244 -36.75 5.47 7.69
C ASP A 244 -36.30 4.24 8.49
N SER A 245 -36.04 4.49 9.77
CA SER A 245 -36.10 3.52 10.87
C SER A 245 -34.93 2.54 11.07
N SER A 246 -34.23 2.77 12.18
CA SER A 246 -33.51 1.79 13.02
C SER A 246 -32.21 1.17 12.48
N TYR A 247 -31.15 1.97 12.39
CA TYR A 247 -29.79 1.44 12.56
C TYR A 247 -28.98 2.39 13.44
N THR A 248 -28.85 2.05 14.72
CA THR A 248 -27.91 2.71 15.63
C THR A 248 -26.49 2.34 15.21
N PRO A 249 -25.64 3.27 14.76
CA PRO A 249 -24.22 3.00 14.62
C PRO A 249 -23.63 2.98 16.04
N THR A 250 -23.40 1.80 16.59
CA THR A 250 -22.49 1.67 17.73
C THR A 250 -21.06 1.88 17.25
N TYR A 251 -20.61 3.12 17.33
CA TYR A 251 -19.20 3.42 17.60
C TYR A 251 -19.18 4.65 18.51
N ASN A 252 -19.10 4.36 19.81
CA ASN A 252 -19.00 5.37 20.85
C ASN A 252 -17.51 5.63 21.09
N SER A 253 -16.92 6.60 20.39
CA SER A 253 -15.62 7.14 20.77
C SER A 253 -15.83 8.06 21.97
N HIS A 254 -15.96 7.46 23.15
CA HIS A 254 -15.90 8.23 24.38
C HIS A 254 -14.52 8.89 24.50
N ARG A 255 -14.56 10.22 24.37
CA ARG A 255 -13.70 11.21 25.01
C ARG A 255 -12.91 10.63 26.19
N PHE A 256 -11.59 10.73 26.11
CA PHE A 256 -10.80 11.09 27.27
C PHE A 256 -10.18 12.46 27.02
N SER A 257 -10.76 13.48 27.67
CA SER A 257 -10.07 14.71 28.03
C SER A 257 -10.35 14.97 29.50
N SER A 258 -9.34 14.72 30.34
CA SER A 258 -9.07 15.28 31.68
C SER A 258 -7.79 14.57 32.15
N ARG A 259 -6.70 15.21 32.57
CA ARG A 259 -6.43 16.57 33.08
C ARG A 259 -5.02 16.97 32.68
#